data_AF-Q0IXZ6-F1
#
_entry.id   AF-Q0IXZ6-F1
#
_cell.length_a   1.000
_cell.length_b   1.000
_cell.length_c   1.000
_cell.angle_alpha   90.00
_cell.angle_beta   90.00
_cell.angle_gamma   90.00
#
_symmetry.space_group_name_H-M   'P 1'
#
loop_
_entity.id
_entity.type
_entity.pdbx_description
1 polymer ?
#
loop_
_entity_poly.entity_id
_entity_poly.type
_entity_poly.pdbx_seq_one_letter_code
_entity_poly.pdbx_strand_id
1 'polypeptide(L)'
;MATIGLLKRLCLIRDLFLPLKDFFLLSKEKIDFMLQSSLHCKVPNGAIDITSLLIFLNASTDAPHFLMEFIQAILMSIDCGQGGEGTLEEIVRGQLATAARALLQIWLDSCADHTSEMEEGERENMIKRDQIVRSKSIEVDLTSNLPRMFGPDVADRVIAEIQKAFGVQ
;
A
#
# COMPACT_ATOMS: atom_id res chain seq x y z
N MET A 1 -15.80 -10.13 21.72
CA MET A 1 -15.29 -11.17 20.79
C MET A 1 -15.01 -10.63 19.38
N ALA A 2 -15.89 -9.83 18.77
CA ALA A 2 -15.71 -9.30 17.40
C ALA A 2 -14.40 -8.49 17.16
N THR A 3 -13.93 -7.74 18.16
CA THR A 3 -12.73 -6.89 18.07
C THR A 3 -11.43 -7.70 17.92
N ILE A 4 -11.37 -8.92 18.46
CA ILE A 4 -10.16 -9.78 18.40
C ILE A 4 -9.97 -10.36 17.00
N GLY A 5 -11.06 -10.77 16.34
CA GLY A 5 -11.00 -11.29 14.96
C GLY A 5 -10.62 -10.21 13.93
N LEU A 6 -11.03 -8.95 14.16
CA LEU A 6 -10.62 -7.81 13.35
C LEU A 6 -9.13 -7.47 13.49
N LEU A 7 -8.60 -7.44 14.71
CA LEU A 7 -7.16 -7.24 14.93
C LEU A 7 -6.31 -8.35 14.32
N LYS A 8 -6.78 -9.61 14.41
CA LYS A 8 -6.11 -10.75 13.76
C LYS A 8 -6.06 -10.60 12.25
N ARG A 9 -7.16 -10.16 11.61
CA ARG A 9 -7.23 -9.91 10.17
C ARG A 9 -6.27 -8.82 9.70
N LEU A 10 -6.19 -7.70 10.42
CA LEU A 10 -5.24 -6.64 10.11
C LEU A 10 -3.78 -7.13 10.25
N CYS A 11 -3.48 -7.89 11.30
CA CYS A 11 -2.17 -8.52 11.47
C CYS A 11 -1.86 -9.51 10.35
N LEU A 12 -2.82 -10.35 9.94
CA LEU A 12 -2.67 -11.30 8.85
C LEU A 12 -2.29 -10.63 7.53
N ILE A 13 -2.99 -9.55 7.19
CA ILE A 13 -2.73 -8.80 5.94
C ILE A 13 -1.41 -8.04 6.05
N ARG A 14 -1.10 -7.44 7.20
CA ARG A 14 0.21 -6.81 7.43
C ARG A 14 1.36 -7.82 7.28
N ASP A 15 1.18 -9.03 7.80
CA ASP A 15 2.20 -10.07 7.77
C ASP A 15 2.44 -10.65 6.36
N LEU A 16 1.54 -10.41 5.40
CA LEU A 16 1.78 -10.69 3.97
C LEU A 16 3.01 -9.96 3.44
N PHE A 17 3.25 -8.75 3.95
CA PHE A 17 4.28 -7.84 3.46
C PHE A 17 5.61 -7.97 4.23
N LEU A 18 5.63 -8.64 5.38
CA LEU A 18 6.85 -8.83 6.18
C LEU A 18 8.00 -9.51 5.40
N PRO A 19 7.77 -10.58 4.61
CA PRO A 19 8.84 -11.30 3.91
C PRO A 19 9.33 -10.59 2.64
N LEU A 20 8.74 -9.44 2.30
CA LEU A 20 9.13 -8.68 1.12
C LEU A 20 10.44 -7.90 1.34
N LYS A 21 10.82 -7.64 2.60
CA LYS A 21 12.05 -6.91 2.95
C LYS A 21 13.30 -7.54 2.34
N ASP A 22 13.34 -8.87 2.23
CA ASP A 22 14.49 -9.61 1.68
C ASP A 22 14.56 -9.52 0.15
N PHE A 23 13.42 -9.37 -0.54
CA PHE A 23 13.35 -9.22 -2.00
C PHE A 23 13.87 -7.85 -2.49
N PHE A 24 13.77 -6.81 -1.66
CA PHE A 24 14.10 -5.44 -2.06
C PHE A 24 15.59 -5.07 -2.01
N LEU A 25 16.45 -5.96 -1.51
CA LEU A 25 17.91 -5.74 -1.57
C LEU A 25 18.45 -5.76 -3.01
N LEU A 26 17.69 -6.29 -3.98
CA LEU A 26 18.11 -6.43 -5.38
C LEU A 26 17.82 -5.21 -6.28
N SER A 27 16.81 -4.38 -5.97
CA SER A 27 16.36 -3.27 -6.84
C SER A 27 16.56 -1.86 -6.24
N LYS A 28 17.46 -1.76 -5.25
CA LYS A 28 17.61 -0.59 -4.37
C LYS A 28 17.94 0.72 -5.09
N GLU A 29 18.54 0.67 -6.28
CA GLU A 29 19.01 1.86 -7.00
C GLU A 29 17.89 2.62 -7.74
N LYS A 30 16.80 1.95 -8.13
CA LYS A 30 15.68 2.57 -8.87
C LYS A 30 14.48 2.92 -8.01
N ILE A 31 14.39 2.38 -6.80
CA ILE A 31 13.31 2.69 -5.87
C ILE A 31 13.56 4.07 -5.27
N ASP A 32 12.68 5.03 -5.56
CA ASP A 32 12.69 6.38 -4.98
C ASP A 32 12.19 6.32 -3.52
N PHE A 33 11.07 5.62 -3.33
CA PHE A 33 10.43 5.51 -2.02
C PHE A 33 9.49 4.31 -1.96
N MET A 34 9.34 3.75 -0.76
CA MET A 34 8.38 2.69 -0.45
C MET A 34 7.58 3.03 0.81
N LEU A 35 6.26 2.96 0.72
CA LEU A 35 5.34 3.08 1.84
C LEU A 35 4.58 1.79 2.04
N GLN A 36 4.72 1.20 3.22
CA GLN A 36 3.76 0.24 3.73
C GLN A 36 2.94 0.94 4.81
N SER A 37 1.61 0.97 4.62
CA SER A 37 0.69 1.57 5.58
C SER A 37 -0.38 0.58 5.99
N SER A 38 -0.83 0.70 7.23
CA SER A 38 -1.99 -0.02 7.74
C SER A 38 -2.80 0.93 8.61
N LEU A 39 -4.10 0.96 8.38
CA LEU A 39 -5.06 1.84 9.01
C LEU A 39 -6.20 1.00 9.56
N HIS A 40 -6.48 1.17 10.85
CA HIS A 40 -7.68 0.64 11.48
C HIS A 40 -8.50 1.80 12.03
N CYS A 41 -9.74 1.92 11.59
CA CYS A 41 -10.64 2.97 12.05
C CYS A 41 -12.00 2.40 12.44
N LYS A 42 -12.45 2.72 13.66
CA LYS A 42 -13.80 2.38 14.09
C LYS A 42 -14.78 3.40 13.55
N VAL A 43 -15.86 2.92 12.94
CA VAL A 43 -16.98 3.72 12.46
C VAL A 43 -18.25 3.32 13.22
N PRO A 44 -19.31 4.15 13.26
CA PRO A 44 -20.51 3.87 14.07
C PRO A 44 -21.11 2.47 13.87
N ASN A 45 -21.00 1.91 12.65
CA ASN A 45 -21.59 0.62 12.28
C ASN A 45 -20.54 -0.47 11.96
N GLY A 46 -19.27 -0.30 12.36
CA GLY A 46 -18.23 -1.29 12.04
C GLY A 46 -16.81 -0.76 12.16
N ALA A 47 -15.93 -1.28 11.30
CA ALA A 47 -14.56 -0.81 11.17
C ALA A 47 -14.16 -0.75 9.69
N ILE A 48 -13.25 0.17 9.40
CA ILE A 48 -12.56 0.28 8.13
C ILE A 48 -11.12 -0.13 8.39
N ASP A 49 -10.68 -1.17 7.70
CA ASP A 49 -9.29 -1.61 7.70
C ASP A 49 -8.70 -1.42 6.30
N ILE A 50 -7.58 -0.71 6.22
CA ILE A 50 -6.85 -0.51 4.97
C ILE A 50 -5.42 -0.98 5.21
N THR A 51 -4.86 -1.78 4.31
CA THR A 51 -3.43 -2.06 4.27
C THR A 51 -2.94 -1.89 2.85
N SER A 52 -1.93 -1.03 2.68
CA SER A 52 -1.41 -0.63 1.38
C SER A 52 0.11 -0.84 1.34
N LEU A 53 0.61 -1.32 0.20
CA LEU A 53 2.01 -1.24 -0.19
C LEU A 53 2.12 -0.42 -1.47
N LEU A 54 2.92 0.63 -1.41
CA LEU A 54 3.19 1.54 -2.51
C LEU A 54 4.69 1.65 -2.71
N ILE A 55 5.16 1.49 -3.96
CA ILE A 55 6.57 1.58 -4.33
C ILE A 55 6.67 2.50 -5.53
N PHE A 56 7.34 3.63 -5.34
CA PHE A 56 7.69 4.56 -6.41
C PHE A 56 9.08 4.25 -6.94
N LEU A 57 9.18 4.18 -8.26
CA LEU A 57 10.45 4.17 -8.98
C LEU A 57 10.85 5.63 -9.25
N ASN A 58 12.15 5.88 -9.33
CA ASN A 58 12.67 7.18 -9.68
C ASN A 58 12.62 7.41 -11.20
N ALA A 59 12.87 8.65 -11.62
CA ALA A 59 12.80 9.04 -13.03
C ALA A 59 13.96 8.50 -13.92
N SER A 60 14.75 7.54 -13.44
CA SER A 60 15.70 6.82 -14.30
C SER A 60 15.02 5.69 -15.10
N THR A 61 13.71 5.48 -14.92
CA THR A 61 12.94 4.46 -15.62
C THR A 61 11.49 4.92 -15.83
N ASP A 62 10.86 4.45 -16.90
CA ASP A 62 9.45 4.65 -17.23
C ASP A 62 8.57 3.49 -16.74
N ALA A 63 9.19 2.48 -16.12
CA ALA A 63 8.52 1.33 -15.57
C ALA A 63 7.41 1.75 -14.59
N PRO A 64 6.29 1.01 -14.55
CA PRO A 64 5.17 1.36 -13.70
C PRO A 64 5.56 1.29 -12.22
N HIS A 65 4.99 2.17 -11.40
CA HIS A 65 5.05 2.05 -9.94
C HIS A 65 4.23 0.84 -9.47
N PHE A 66 4.51 0.36 -8.26
CA PHE A 66 3.73 -0.73 -7.65
C PHE A 66 2.76 -0.18 -6.62
N LEU A 67 1.47 -0.50 -6.74
CA LEU A 67 0.46 -0.24 -5.72
C LEU A 67 -0.35 -1.51 -5.49
N MET A 68 -0.48 -1.90 -4.23
CA MET A 68 -1.37 -2.98 -3.82
C MET A 68 -2.07 -2.58 -2.53
N GLU A 69 -3.41 -2.63 -2.55
CA GLU A 69 -4.24 -2.22 -1.43
C GLU A 69 -5.27 -3.29 -1.09
N PHE A 70 -5.43 -3.50 0.22
CA PHE A 70 -6.48 -4.32 0.79
C PHE A 70 -7.38 -3.44 1.64
N ILE A 71 -8.59 -3.19 1.14
CA ILE A 71 -9.60 -2.36 1.82
C ILE A 71 -10.73 -3.26 2.29
N GLN A 72 -10.99 -3.28 3.59
CA GLN A 72 -12.14 -3.93 4.20
C GLN A 72 -13.04 -2.85 4.82
N ALA A 73 -14.07 -2.43 4.09
CA ALA A 73 -14.93 -1.30 4.48
C ALA A 73 -16.36 -1.69 4.93
N ILE A 74 -16.76 -2.96 4.85
CA ILE A 74 -18.14 -3.40 5.13
C ILE A 74 -18.09 -4.72 5.92
N LEU A 75 -19.05 -4.92 6.83
CA LEU A 75 -19.33 -6.17 7.53
C LEU A 75 -19.57 -7.29 6.49
N MET A 76 -18.49 -7.88 5.99
CA MET A 76 -18.55 -9.14 5.29
C MET A 76 -18.73 -10.22 6.37
N SER A 77 -19.98 -10.55 6.67
CA SER A 77 -20.27 -11.86 7.22
C SER A 77 -19.98 -12.87 6.12
N ILE A 78 -18.73 -13.33 6.02
CA ILE A 78 -18.44 -14.52 5.24
C ILE A 78 -19.16 -15.65 5.97
N ASP A 79 -20.24 -16.14 5.39
CA ASP A 79 -20.77 -17.42 5.78
C ASP A 79 -19.75 -18.47 5.33
N CYS A 80 -18.81 -18.79 6.21
CA CYS A 80 -17.81 -19.83 5.97
C CYS A 80 -18.44 -21.24 6.02
N GLY A 81 -19.77 -21.37 6.00
CA GLY A 81 -20.46 -22.61 6.31
C GLY A 81 -19.98 -23.17 7.63
N GLN A 82 -19.72 -24.48 7.70
CA GLN A 82 -19.14 -25.10 8.90
C GLN A 82 -17.66 -24.74 9.18
N GLY A 83 -16.99 -24.00 8.28
CA GLY A 83 -15.54 -23.72 8.34
C GLY A 83 -15.10 -22.55 9.22
N GLY A 84 -16.00 -21.62 9.57
CA GLY A 84 -15.74 -20.52 10.51
C GLY A 84 -14.55 -19.60 10.17
N GLU A 85 -13.94 -18.98 11.18
CA GLU A 85 -12.82 -18.01 11.07
C GLU A 85 -11.57 -18.59 10.36
N GLY A 86 -11.37 -19.91 10.40
CA GLY A 86 -10.22 -20.59 9.79
C GLY A 86 -10.20 -20.54 8.26
N THR A 87 -11.36 -20.58 7.60
CA THR A 87 -11.44 -20.52 6.13
C THR A 87 -10.98 -19.16 5.59
N LEU A 88 -11.26 -18.07 6.29
CA LEU A 88 -10.79 -16.75 5.89
C LEU A 88 -9.27 -16.62 6.08
N GLU A 89 -8.73 -17.15 7.17
CA GLU A 89 -7.27 -17.19 7.38
C GLU A 89 -6.59 -18.00 6.28
N GLU A 90 -7.18 -19.13 5.84
CA GLU A 90 -6.69 -19.92 4.71
C GLU A 90 -6.74 -19.15 3.39
N ILE A 91 -7.83 -18.42 3.10
CA ILE A 91 -7.92 -17.60 1.89
C ILE A 91 -6.84 -16.50 1.90
N VAL A 92 -6.68 -15.80 3.03
CA VAL A 92 -5.71 -14.70 3.16
C VAL A 92 -4.27 -15.21 3.12
N ARG A 93 -3.93 -16.22 3.92
CA ARG A 93 -2.56 -16.77 3.98
C ARG A 93 -2.20 -17.64 2.78
N GLY A 94 -3.18 -18.27 2.15
CA GLY A 94 -3.00 -19.14 1.01
C GLY A 94 -3.10 -18.36 -0.30
N GLN A 95 -4.33 -18.17 -0.77
CA GLN A 95 -4.59 -17.66 -2.12
C GLN A 95 -4.17 -16.20 -2.29
N LEU A 96 -4.58 -15.34 -1.37
CA LEU A 96 -4.29 -13.91 -1.44
C LEU A 96 -2.78 -13.64 -1.32
N ALA A 97 -2.11 -14.33 -0.40
CA ALA A 97 -0.66 -14.23 -0.26
C ALA A 97 0.08 -14.68 -1.50
N THR A 98 -0.33 -15.81 -2.08
CA THR A 98 0.29 -16.35 -3.28
C THR A 98 0.12 -15.38 -4.46
N ALA A 99 -1.09 -14.85 -4.66
CA ALA A 99 -1.35 -13.87 -5.72
C ALA A 99 -0.56 -12.57 -5.51
N ALA A 100 -0.59 -12.01 -4.29
CA ALA A 100 0.13 -10.80 -3.93
C ALA A 100 1.65 -10.93 -4.18
N ARG A 101 2.24 -12.07 -3.79
CA ARG A 101 3.66 -12.36 -4.02
C ARG A 101 3.97 -12.54 -5.50
N ALA A 102 3.13 -13.25 -6.24
CA ALA A 102 3.32 -13.46 -7.67
C ALA A 102 3.27 -12.13 -8.43
N LEU A 103 2.31 -11.25 -8.12
CA LEU A 103 2.20 -9.92 -8.73
C LEU A 103 3.44 -9.07 -8.43
N LEU A 104 3.89 -9.05 -7.18
CA LEU A 104 5.10 -8.32 -6.83
C LEU A 104 6.34 -8.90 -7.52
N GLN A 105 6.45 -10.22 -7.61
CA GLN A 105 7.58 -10.87 -8.27
C GLN A 105 7.63 -10.50 -9.76
N ILE A 106 6.48 -10.58 -10.44
CA ILE A 106 6.37 -10.17 -11.84
C ILE A 106 6.80 -8.71 -12.01
N TRP A 107 6.37 -7.83 -11.11
CA TRP A 107 6.75 -6.43 -11.14
C TRP A 107 8.25 -6.23 -10.89
N LEU A 108 8.86 -6.95 -9.95
CA LEU A 108 10.30 -6.89 -9.71
C LEU A 108 11.08 -7.31 -10.96
N ASP A 109 10.72 -8.46 -11.53
CA ASP A 109 11.43 -9.05 -12.67
C ASP A 109 11.23 -8.23 -13.96
N SER A 110 10.03 -7.67 -14.16
CA SER A 110 9.66 -7.03 -15.43
C SER A 110 9.82 -5.50 -15.41
N CYS A 111 9.77 -4.88 -14.23
CA CYS A 111 9.69 -3.43 -14.10
C CYS A 111 10.89 -2.87 -13.32
N ALA A 112 11.16 -3.39 -12.12
CA ALA A 112 12.23 -2.85 -11.28
C ALA A 112 13.63 -3.19 -11.82
N ASP A 113 13.83 -4.39 -12.38
CA ASP A 113 15.12 -4.83 -12.89
C ASP A 113 15.43 -4.31 -14.32
N HIS A 114 14.46 -3.73 -15.02
CA HIS A 114 14.62 -3.33 -16.44
C HIS A 114 15.60 -2.17 -16.64
N THR A 115 16.68 -2.35 -17.41
CA THR A 115 17.84 -1.44 -17.48
C THR A 115 17.87 -0.50 -18.70
N SER A 116 16.76 -0.28 -19.39
CA SER A 116 16.77 0.67 -20.53
C SER A 116 17.13 2.08 -20.07
N GLU A 117 18.15 2.67 -20.69
CA GLU A 117 18.45 4.08 -20.54
C GLU A 117 17.32 4.91 -21.14
N MET A 118 16.96 6.00 -20.46
CA MET A 118 15.82 6.85 -20.79
C MET A 118 16.31 8.19 -21.31
N GLU A 119 15.67 8.72 -22.35
CA GLU A 119 16.05 10.03 -22.91
C GLU A 119 15.71 11.17 -21.95
N GLU A 120 16.45 12.29 -22.03
CA GLU A 120 16.32 13.43 -21.10
C GLU A 120 14.91 14.05 -21.14
N GLY A 121 14.30 14.17 -22.32
CA GLY A 121 12.93 14.66 -22.47
C GLY A 121 11.86 13.73 -21.87
N GLU A 122 12.07 12.42 -21.96
CA GLU A 122 11.20 11.41 -21.33
C GLU A 122 11.34 11.45 -19.81
N ARG A 123 12.57 11.64 -19.32
CA ARG A 123 12.88 11.80 -17.90
C ARG A 123 12.17 13.00 -17.29
N GLU A 124 12.18 14.16 -17.95
CA GLU A 124 11.44 15.33 -17.46
C GLU A 124 9.93 15.08 -17.38
N ASN A 125 9.37 14.37 -18.37
CA ASN A 125 7.94 14.02 -18.36
C ASN A 125 7.61 13.08 -17.20
N MET A 126 8.50 12.13 -16.89
CA MET A 126 8.34 11.21 -15.77
C MET A 126 8.33 11.96 -14.44
N ILE A 127 9.26 12.89 -14.23
CA ILE A 127 9.31 13.73 -13.03
C ILE A 127 8.00 14.51 -12.85
N LYS A 128 7.49 15.15 -13.91
CA LYS A 128 6.24 15.91 -13.87
C LYS A 128 5.04 15.02 -13.54
N ARG A 129 4.94 13.85 -14.18
CA ARG A 129 3.88 12.87 -13.93
C ARG A 129 3.91 12.42 -12.47
N ASP A 130 5.06 12.00 -11.99
CA ASP A 130 5.21 11.42 -10.67
C ASP A 130 4.95 12.47 -9.58
N GLN A 131 5.36 13.72 -9.78
CA GLN A 131 4.98 14.84 -8.92
C GLN A 131 3.46 15.03 -8.83
N ILE A 132 2.74 14.96 -9.95
CA ILE A 132 1.28 15.10 -9.97
C ILE A 132 0.63 13.92 -9.25
N VAL A 133 1.07 12.68 -9.52
CA VAL A 133 0.54 11.47 -8.87
C VAL A 133 0.72 11.55 -7.37
N ARG A 134 1.94 11.86 -6.90
CA ARG A 134 2.25 11.99 -5.47
C ARG A 134 1.40 13.06 -4.79
N SER A 135 1.28 14.24 -5.42
CA SER A 135 0.50 15.35 -4.85
C SER A 135 -0.98 15.02 -4.76
N LYS A 136 -1.57 14.45 -5.83
CA LYS A 136 -3.00 14.11 -5.86
C LYS A 136 -3.36 12.99 -4.89
N SER A 137 -2.53 11.96 -4.75
CA SER A 137 -2.78 10.90 -3.76
C SER A 137 -2.77 11.44 -2.32
N ILE A 138 -1.90 12.41 -2.01
CA ILE A 138 -1.88 13.03 -0.67
C ILE A 138 -3.11 13.92 -0.45
N GLU A 139 -3.49 14.72 -1.45
CA GLU A 139 -4.64 15.62 -1.36
C GLU A 139 -5.95 14.83 -1.22
N VAL A 140 -6.23 13.92 -2.16
CA VAL A 140 -7.52 13.23 -2.26
C VAL A 140 -7.71 12.23 -1.13
N ASP A 141 -6.69 11.42 -0.81
CA ASP A 141 -6.89 10.30 0.11
C ASP A 141 -6.54 10.67 1.55
N LEU A 142 -5.51 11.49 1.78
CA LEU A 142 -5.01 11.75 3.13
C LEU A 142 -5.59 13.03 3.75
N THR A 143 -5.47 14.17 3.07
CA THR A 143 -5.91 15.46 3.66
C THR A 143 -7.42 15.55 3.87
N SER A 144 -8.21 14.85 3.05
CA SER A 144 -9.67 14.85 3.15
C SER A 144 -10.22 13.88 4.22
N ASN A 145 -9.52 12.77 4.48
CA ASN A 145 -10.01 11.69 5.34
C ASN A 145 -9.34 11.66 6.72
N LEU A 146 -8.02 11.88 6.82
CA LEU A 146 -7.30 11.76 8.09
C LEU A 146 -7.84 12.69 9.19
N PRO A 147 -8.19 13.97 8.93
CA PRO A 147 -8.74 14.84 9.97
C PRO A 147 -10.07 14.33 10.52
N ARG A 148 -10.90 13.69 9.68
CA ARG A 148 -12.18 13.09 10.11
C ARG A 148 -11.97 11.85 11.00
N MET A 149 -10.87 11.13 10.78
CA MET A 149 -10.58 9.86 11.46
C MET A 149 -9.78 10.06 12.75
N PHE A 150 -8.89 11.05 12.80
CA PHE A 150 -7.92 11.24 13.88
C PHE A 150 -7.93 12.62 14.54
N GLY A 151 -8.74 13.55 14.04
CA GLY A 151 -8.70 14.95 14.43
C GLY A 151 -7.58 15.72 13.72
N PRO A 152 -7.68 17.06 13.66
CA PRO A 152 -6.77 17.91 12.89
C PRO A 152 -5.32 17.82 13.37
N ASP A 153 -5.07 17.90 14.68
CA ASP A 153 -3.70 17.92 15.24
C ASP A 153 -2.87 16.68 14.87
N VAL A 154 -3.49 15.49 14.88
CA VAL A 154 -2.82 14.24 14.51
C VAL A 154 -2.69 14.14 13.00
N ALA A 155 -3.75 14.50 12.26
CA ALA A 155 -3.76 14.46 10.81
C ALA A 155 -2.67 15.36 10.22
N ASP A 156 -2.56 16.61 10.67
CA ASP A 156 -1.60 17.58 10.16
C ASP A 156 -0.15 17.08 10.33
N ARG A 157 0.15 16.47 11.48
CA ARG A 157 1.47 15.89 11.75
C ARG A 157 1.79 14.71 10.82
N VAL A 158 0.83 13.81 10.62
CA VAL A 158 1.01 12.64 9.74
C VAL A 158 1.14 13.09 8.29
N ILE A 159 0.30 14.02 7.84
CA ILE A 159 0.33 14.58 6.49
C ILE A 159 1.68 15.26 6.22
N ALA A 160 2.19 16.06 7.15
CA ALA A 160 3.47 16.75 6.99
C ALA A 160 4.65 15.78 6.80
N GLU A 161 4.70 14.68 7.55
CA GLU A 161 5.74 13.66 7.40
C GLU A 161 5.60 12.89 6.08
N ILE A 162 4.36 12.60 5.64
CA ILE A 162 4.11 11.97 4.34
C ILE A 162 4.52 12.92 3.20
N GLN A 163 4.14 14.20 3.24
CA GLN A 163 4.54 15.18 2.24
C GLN A 163 6.06 15.31 2.13
N LYS A 164 6.76 15.29 3.26
CA LYS A 164 8.21 15.27 3.32
C LYS A 164 8.80 14.01 2.67
N ALA A 165 8.25 12.83 2.96
CA ALA A 165 8.70 11.58 2.35
C ALA A 165 8.45 11.52 0.84
N PHE A 166 7.37 12.16 0.36
CA PHE A 166 6.99 12.20 -1.05
C PHE A 166 7.62 13.37 -1.83
N GLY A 167 8.31 14.29 -1.16
CA GLY A 167 8.95 15.44 -1.78
C GLY A 167 7.96 16.42 -2.44
N VAL A 168 6.78 16.61 -1.84
CA VAL A 168 5.69 17.45 -2.39
C VAL A 168 5.39 18.69 -1.53
N GLN A 169 6.38 19.23 -0.83
CA GLN A 169 6.26 20.50 -0.11
C GLN A 169 6.19 21.71 -1.05
#